data_AF-A0A093J473-F1
#
_entry.id   AF-A0A093J473-F1
#
_cell.length_a   1.000
_cell.length_b   1.000
_cell.length_c   1.000
_cell.angle_alpha   90.00
_cell.angle_beta   90.00
_cell.angle_gamma   90.00
#
_symmetry.space_group_name_H-M   'P 1'
#
loop_
_entity.id
_entity.type
_entity.pdbx_description
1 polymer ?
#
loop_
_entity_poly.entity_id
_entity_poly.type
_entity_poly.pdbx_seq_one_letter_code
_entity_poly.pdbx_strand_id
1 'polypeptide(L)'
;QALNSFTVLQEVYKPQRKYKRQKGAEELLDEESKVHATLLEYGRRYGFSRQAGKTEQAEDKKIALPPGLAAAGKAEPCDEDDLQAAEELRIKTLMTGMAAMATEEGKLTASTVGQIVGLQSDEIKQIVSEYAEKQSELSAEERPERLGAAQQHRRKVASLNKQILQKTKLLEELQAKCADLQAKCTEAKKTLTEVKSYSEKLDKELAALETIESQADSSILQSLRALVAMNENLKSQEQEFKAHCREEMERLQQNIENLKAEAVEDGEEQEPNKIIEQQYKTEKDKLQKIRLLLARRNREIAILQRKIDEVPSRAELTQYQKRFIELYISATHKETKQFFTLYNTLDDKKVYLEKEVNLLNSIHDNFHQ
;
A
#
# COMPACT_ATOMS: atom_id res chain seq x y z
N GLN A 1 52.21 11.34 40.01
CA GLN A 1 50.84 10.93 39.63
C GLN A 1 50.44 11.43 38.24
N ALA A 2 50.70 12.68 37.85
CA ALA A 2 50.30 13.23 36.54
C ALA A 2 50.94 12.56 35.30
N LEU A 3 52.18 12.08 35.40
CA LEU A 3 52.87 11.39 34.29
C LEU A 3 52.23 10.03 33.94
N ASN A 4 51.75 9.29 34.95
CA ASN A 4 51.10 8.00 34.73
C ASN A 4 49.72 8.16 34.08
N SER A 5 49.00 9.23 34.38
CA SER A 5 47.72 9.54 33.73
C SER A 5 47.90 9.95 32.28
N PHE A 6 48.98 10.66 31.94
CA PHE A 6 49.30 11.01 30.55
C PHE A 6 49.66 9.79 29.71
N THR A 7 50.47 8.86 30.24
CA THR A 7 50.80 7.62 29.53
C THR A 7 49.57 6.74 29.32
N VAL A 8 48.66 6.65 30.31
CA VAL A 8 47.41 5.90 30.18
C VAL A 8 46.48 6.53 29.14
N LEU A 9 46.35 7.87 29.13
CA LEU A 9 45.58 8.57 28.09
C LEU A 9 46.19 8.37 26.69
N GLN A 10 47.51 8.39 26.58
CA GLN A 10 48.20 8.16 25.31
C GLN A 10 48.03 6.72 24.82
N GLU A 11 47.92 5.73 25.71
CA GLU A 11 47.60 4.34 25.35
C GLU A 11 46.14 4.14 24.93
N VAL A 12 45.21 4.79 25.63
CA VAL A 12 43.77 4.72 25.34
C VAL A 12 43.42 5.43 24.02
N TYR A 13 44.11 6.53 23.70
CA TYR A 13 43.90 7.33 22.50
C TYR A 13 45.03 7.19 21.46
N LYS A 14 45.70 6.01 21.38
CA LYS A 14 46.65 5.75 20.29
C LYS A 14 45.91 5.88 18.94
N PRO A 15 46.35 6.74 18.00
CA PRO A 15 45.76 6.81 16.68
C PRO A 15 45.90 5.45 15.99
N GLN A 16 44.81 4.71 15.90
CA GLN A 16 44.75 3.43 15.20
C GLN A 16 44.39 3.70 13.74
N ARG A 17 45.33 3.40 12.85
CA ARG A 17 45.08 3.44 11.41
C ARG A 17 44.09 2.32 11.06
N LYS A 18 42.83 2.68 10.78
CA LYS A 18 41.76 1.72 10.45
C LYS A 18 42.04 0.96 9.15
N TYR A 19 42.75 1.58 8.21
CA TYR A 19 43.02 1.04 6.88
C TYR A 19 44.52 0.98 6.67
N LYS A 20 45.05 -0.25 6.57
CA LYS A 20 46.46 -0.50 6.34
C LYS A 20 46.60 -1.28 5.05
N ARG A 21 47.37 -0.74 4.11
CA ARG A 21 47.77 -1.45 2.89
C ARG A 21 48.33 -2.82 3.25
N GLN A 22 47.79 -3.85 2.61
CA GLN A 22 48.21 -5.23 2.82
C GLN A 22 49.67 -5.38 2.37
N LYS A 23 50.51 -6.03 3.21
CA LYS A 23 51.92 -6.29 2.85
C LYS A 23 51.94 -7.11 1.55
N GLY A 24 52.76 -6.70 0.58
CA GLY A 24 52.85 -7.32 -0.76
C GLY A 24 52.12 -6.59 -1.89
N ALA A 25 51.25 -5.62 -1.60
CA ALA A 25 50.59 -4.82 -2.65
C ALA A 25 51.56 -3.92 -3.46
N GLU A 26 52.80 -3.76 -2.99
CA GLU A 26 53.88 -3.03 -3.67
C GLU A 26 54.51 -3.82 -4.83
N GLU A 27 54.36 -5.14 -4.83
CA GLU A 27 54.98 -6.04 -5.83
C GLU A 27 54.10 -6.28 -7.06
N LEU A 28 52.85 -5.78 -7.05
CA LEU A 28 51.96 -5.85 -8.21
C LEU A 28 52.55 -4.96 -9.33
N LEU A 29 52.86 -5.55 -10.48
CA LEU A 29 53.42 -4.82 -11.63
C LEU A 29 52.35 -4.04 -12.41
N ASP A 30 51.14 -4.60 -12.48
CA ASP A 30 50.03 -4.12 -13.29
C ASP A 30 49.23 -2.99 -12.62
N GLU A 31 48.88 -1.94 -13.37
CA GLU A 31 48.22 -0.74 -12.83
C GLU A 31 46.78 -0.99 -12.39
N GLU A 32 46.02 -1.77 -13.18
CA GLU A 32 44.65 -2.19 -12.83
C GLU A 32 44.63 -2.91 -11.48
N SER A 33 45.57 -3.85 -11.32
CA SER A 33 45.71 -4.65 -10.10
C SER A 33 46.06 -3.79 -8.87
N LYS A 34 46.86 -2.72 -9.03
CA LYS A 34 47.14 -1.75 -7.95
C LYS A 34 45.90 -0.95 -7.55
N VAL A 35 45.11 -0.52 -8.53
CA VAL A 35 43.87 0.23 -8.29
C VAL A 35 42.86 -0.65 -7.56
N HIS A 36 42.64 -1.89 -8.02
CA HIS A 36 41.73 -2.83 -7.35
C HIS A 36 42.19 -3.18 -5.93
N ALA A 37 43.48 -3.44 -5.72
CA ALA A 37 44.03 -3.67 -4.37
C ALA A 37 43.80 -2.48 -3.43
N THR A 38 43.90 -1.25 -3.96
CA THR A 38 43.64 -0.03 -3.20
C THR A 38 42.15 0.17 -2.91
N LEU A 39 41.26 -0.11 -3.87
CA LEU A 39 39.81 -0.01 -3.67
C LEU A 39 39.27 -1.04 -2.66
N LEU A 40 39.85 -2.25 -2.67
CA LEU A 40 39.58 -3.30 -1.70
C LEU A 40 39.94 -2.87 -0.26
N GLU A 41 40.99 -2.05 -0.07
CA GLU A 41 41.37 -1.49 1.24
C GLU A 41 40.27 -0.61 1.84
N TYR A 42 39.56 0.16 1.01
CA TYR A 42 38.47 1.05 1.44
C TYR A 42 37.11 0.36 1.51
N GLY A 43 37.05 -0.96 1.33
CA GLY A 43 35.80 -1.74 1.36
C GLY A 43 34.87 -1.45 0.18
N ARG A 44 35.33 -0.74 -0.86
CA ARG A 44 34.56 -0.53 -2.09
C ARG A 44 34.79 -1.72 -3.03
N ARG A 45 33.83 -2.64 -3.03
CA ARG A 45 33.71 -3.67 -4.07
C ARG A 45 32.94 -3.07 -5.25
N TYR A 46 33.58 -2.96 -6.40
CA TYR A 46 32.84 -2.82 -7.66
C TYR A 46 32.09 -4.14 -7.90
N GLY A 47 30.78 -4.10 -8.18
CA GLY A 47 29.95 -5.28 -8.50
C GLY A 47 29.14 -5.93 -7.36
N PHE A 48 29.44 -5.67 -6.07
CA PHE A 48 28.67 -6.25 -4.96
C PHE A 48 27.66 -5.25 -4.37
N SER A 49 26.61 -4.90 -5.13
CA SER A 49 25.48 -4.14 -4.59
C SER A 49 24.13 -4.58 -5.19
N ARG A 50 23.64 -5.73 -4.75
CA ARG A 50 22.22 -5.85 -4.39
C ARG A 50 22.14 -6.38 -2.96
N GLN A 51 21.76 -5.48 -2.07
CA GLN A 51 21.47 -5.76 -0.68
C GLN A 51 20.36 -6.81 -0.61
N ALA A 52 20.61 -7.87 0.15
CA ALA A 52 19.59 -8.72 0.72
C ALA A 52 18.76 -7.88 1.71
N GLY A 53 17.52 -7.57 1.33
CA GLY A 53 16.52 -6.89 2.15
C GLY A 53 15.12 -7.30 1.68
N LYS A 54 14.36 -7.91 2.59
CA LYS A 54 12.99 -8.45 2.44
C LYS A 54 12.00 -7.41 1.89
N THR A 55 11.10 -7.81 0.97
CA THR A 55 9.63 -7.92 1.17
C THR A 55 8.93 -8.44 -0.09
N GLU A 56 8.08 -9.44 0.14
CA GLU A 56 6.70 -9.68 -0.34
C GLU A 56 6.21 -9.39 -1.78
N GLN A 57 5.19 -10.17 -2.11
CA GLN A 57 4.47 -10.36 -3.37
C GLN A 57 3.90 -9.06 -3.98
N ALA A 58 3.81 -9.01 -5.32
CA ALA A 58 2.54 -8.98 -6.06
C ALA A 58 2.70 -8.41 -7.49
N GLU A 59 2.21 -9.22 -8.42
CA GLU A 59 1.34 -8.88 -9.54
C GLU A 59 1.80 -8.05 -10.76
N ASP A 60 1.45 -8.63 -11.89
CA ASP A 60 1.39 -8.11 -13.24
C ASP A 60 0.82 -6.69 -13.35
N LYS A 61 1.48 -5.86 -14.17
CA LYS A 61 0.80 -4.88 -15.01
C LYS A 61 1.59 -4.63 -16.29
N LYS A 62 1.15 -5.30 -17.36
CA LYS A 62 1.37 -4.87 -18.74
C LYS A 62 0.79 -3.47 -18.91
N ILE A 63 1.65 -2.51 -19.25
CA ILE A 63 1.23 -1.26 -19.90
C ILE A 63 1.99 -1.18 -21.22
N ALA A 64 1.21 -1.23 -22.30
CA ALA A 64 1.65 -1.00 -23.66
C ALA A 64 1.86 0.51 -23.88
N LEU A 65 2.96 0.85 -24.55
CA LEU A 65 3.26 2.16 -25.12
C LEU A 65 3.68 1.96 -26.59
N PRO A 66 3.62 3.00 -27.44
CA PRO A 66 3.11 2.96 -28.81
C PRO A 66 4.18 2.59 -29.85
N PRO A 67 3.79 2.31 -31.11
CA PRO A 67 4.71 1.89 -32.15
C PRO A 67 5.42 3.11 -32.74
N GLY A 68 6.69 3.29 -32.41
CA GLY A 68 7.54 4.28 -33.06
C GLY A 68 8.97 4.19 -32.55
N LEU A 69 9.88 3.80 -33.45
CA LEU A 69 11.33 3.64 -33.25
C LEU A 69 11.78 2.30 -32.61
N ALA A 70 11.48 1.21 -33.31
CA ALA A 70 12.23 -0.04 -33.20
C ALA A 70 13.24 -0.12 -34.37
N ALA A 71 14.40 0.51 -34.22
CA ALA A 71 15.59 0.19 -35.00
C ALA A 71 16.84 0.75 -34.30
N ALA A 72 17.84 -0.10 -34.15
CA ALA A 72 19.18 0.11 -33.61
C ALA A 72 19.32 0.06 -32.07
N GLY A 73 19.99 -1.01 -31.60
CA GLY A 73 20.55 -1.07 -30.25
C GLY A 73 20.13 -2.26 -29.38
N LYS A 74 20.02 -3.48 -29.92
CA LYS A 74 20.12 -4.69 -29.08
C LYS A 74 21.61 -4.95 -28.81
N ALA A 75 22.14 -4.40 -27.73
CA ALA A 75 23.23 -5.06 -27.02
C ALA A 75 22.57 -6.11 -26.14
N GLU A 76 22.93 -7.38 -26.35
CA GLU A 76 22.43 -8.47 -25.52
C GLU A 76 22.88 -8.27 -24.06
N PRO A 77 22.01 -8.50 -23.07
CA PRO A 77 22.40 -8.44 -21.65
C PRO A 77 23.30 -9.60 -21.22
N CYS A 78 23.61 -10.56 -22.12
CA CYS A 78 24.37 -11.76 -21.79
C CYS A 78 25.89 -11.52 -21.75
N ASP A 79 26.43 -10.61 -22.57
CA ASP A 79 27.87 -10.37 -22.63
C ASP A 79 28.38 -9.60 -21.39
N GLU A 80 27.58 -8.70 -20.82
CA GLU A 80 27.98 -7.95 -19.62
C GLU A 80 27.99 -8.83 -18.36
N ASP A 81 27.04 -9.75 -18.21
CA ASP A 81 26.98 -10.65 -17.06
C ASP A 81 28.16 -11.66 -17.07
N ASP A 82 28.55 -12.17 -18.24
CA ASP A 82 29.71 -13.06 -18.39
C ASP A 82 31.04 -12.32 -18.18
N LEU A 83 31.15 -11.08 -18.66
CA LEU A 83 32.31 -10.21 -18.40
C LEU A 83 32.42 -9.84 -16.92
N GLN A 84 31.30 -9.54 -16.26
CA GLN A 84 31.24 -9.28 -14.82
C GLN A 84 31.62 -10.52 -14.01
N ALA A 85 31.16 -11.72 -14.41
CA ALA A 85 31.53 -12.97 -13.75
C ALA A 85 33.04 -13.27 -13.90
N ALA A 86 33.62 -13.02 -15.07
CA ALA A 86 35.06 -13.17 -15.30
C ALA A 86 35.88 -12.16 -14.47
N GLU A 87 35.42 -10.92 -14.38
CA GLU A 87 36.07 -9.88 -13.57
C GLU A 87 35.95 -10.18 -12.07
N GLU A 88 34.80 -10.68 -11.62
CA GLU A 88 34.63 -11.17 -10.24
C GLU A 88 35.56 -12.34 -9.92
N LEU A 89 35.76 -13.28 -10.85
CA LEU A 89 36.69 -14.39 -10.68
C LEU A 89 38.15 -13.89 -10.61
N ARG A 90 38.52 -12.89 -11.42
CA ARG A 90 39.83 -12.24 -11.37
C ARG A 90 40.06 -11.54 -10.02
N ILE A 91 39.06 -10.81 -9.52
CA ILE A 91 39.11 -10.14 -8.21
C ILE A 91 39.18 -11.17 -7.06
N LYS A 92 38.39 -12.25 -7.10
CA LYS A 92 38.43 -13.35 -6.11
C LYS A 92 39.79 -14.04 -6.09
N THR A 93 40.40 -14.24 -7.26
CA THR A 93 41.73 -14.84 -7.38
C THR A 93 42.81 -13.92 -6.80
N LEU A 94 42.74 -12.62 -7.09
CA LEU A 94 43.64 -11.61 -6.53
C LEU A 94 43.51 -11.52 -4.99
N MET A 95 42.29 -11.50 -4.46
CA MET A 95 42.05 -11.52 -3.01
C MET A 95 42.63 -12.77 -2.33
N THR A 96 42.50 -13.93 -2.98
CA THR A 96 43.00 -15.19 -2.42
C THR A 96 44.53 -15.25 -2.48
N GLY A 97 45.15 -14.78 -3.58
CA GLY A 97 46.61 -14.65 -3.69
C GLY A 97 47.19 -13.67 -2.66
N MET A 98 46.55 -12.52 -2.46
CA MET A 98 46.97 -11.54 -1.45
C MET A 98 46.73 -12.02 -0.01
N ALA A 99 45.71 -12.83 0.24
CA ALA A 99 45.46 -13.47 1.54
C ALA A 99 46.50 -14.56 1.85
N ALA A 100 46.91 -15.35 0.85
CA ALA A 100 47.94 -16.38 0.99
C ALA A 100 49.33 -15.80 1.30
N MET A 101 49.67 -14.61 0.79
CA MET A 101 50.94 -13.93 1.09
C MET A 101 50.94 -13.15 2.43
N ALA A 102 49.77 -12.89 3.02
CA ALA A 102 49.65 -12.18 4.29
C ALA A 102 49.81 -13.08 5.52
N THR A 103 49.64 -14.39 5.37
CA THR A 103 49.95 -15.39 6.40
C THR A 103 51.35 -15.93 6.17
N GLU A 104 52.19 -15.89 7.20
CA GLU A 104 53.61 -16.25 7.19
C GLU A 104 53.99 -17.42 6.25
N GLU A 105 55.13 -17.25 5.56
CA GLU A 105 55.73 -18.05 4.48
C GLU A 105 56.06 -19.54 4.81
N GLY A 106 55.30 -20.21 5.68
CA GLY A 106 55.66 -21.55 6.19
C GLY A 106 54.54 -22.57 6.34
N LYS A 107 53.28 -22.23 6.07
CA LYS A 107 52.17 -23.20 6.19
C LYS A 107 51.34 -23.27 4.90
N LEU A 108 51.69 -24.22 4.04
CA LEU A 108 50.84 -24.66 2.93
C LEU A 108 49.54 -25.23 3.52
N THR A 109 48.42 -24.53 3.35
CA THR A 109 47.11 -25.08 3.71
C THR A 109 46.66 -26.08 2.66
N ALA A 110 45.96 -27.14 3.07
CA ALA A 110 45.46 -28.19 2.17
C ALA A 110 44.62 -27.65 1.00
N SER A 111 44.01 -26.47 1.18
CA SER A 111 43.30 -25.73 0.13
C SER A 111 44.21 -25.21 -0.98
N THR A 112 45.39 -24.68 -0.65
CA THR A 112 46.36 -24.17 -1.64
C THR A 112 46.97 -25.31 -2.44
N VAL A 113 47.30 -26.43 -1.78
CA VAL A 113 47.76 -27.64 -2.45
C VAL A 113 46.65 -28.23 -3.33
N GLY A 114 45.40 -28.23 -2.87
CA GLY A 114 44.25 -28.65 -3.67
C GLY A 114 44.00 -27.80 -4.92
N GLN A 115 44.26 -26.49 -4.87
CA GLN A 115 44.13 -25.60 -6.03
C GLN A 115 45.30 -25.71 -7.01
N ILE A 116 46.55 -25.88 -6.53
CA ILE A 116 47.70 -26.14 -7.42
C ILE A 116 47.52 -27.48 -8.13
N VAL A 117 47.14 -28.52 -7.38
CA VAL A 117 46.81 -29.83 -7.96
C VAL A 117 45.57 -29.74 -8.86
N GLY A 118 44.64 -28.81 -8.61
CA GLY A 118 43.48 -28.54 -9.46
C GLY A 118 43.83 -27.85 -10.79
N LEU A 119 44.65 -26.81 -10.76
CA LEU A 119 45.15 -26.11 -11.96
C LEU A 119 46.04 -27.01 -12.81
N GLN A 120 46.85 -27.86 -12.17
CA GLN A 120 47.64 -28.89 -12.84
C GLN A 120 46.88 -30.21 -13.00
N SER A 121 45.60 -30.30 -12.61
CA SER A 121 44.88 -31.58 -12.63
C SER A 121 44.67 -32.07 -14.06
N ASP A 122 44.50 -31.16 -15.01
CA ASP A 122 44.30 -31.53 -16.41
C ASP A 122 45.63 -31.89 -17.08
N GLU A 123 46.74 -31.24 -16.70
CA GLU A 123 48.10 -31.65 -17.10
C GLU A 123 48.50 -32.99 -16.47
N ILE A 124 48.18 -33.23 -15.20
CA ILE A 124 48.40 -34.52 -14.52
C ILE A 124 47.51 -35.59 -15.14
N LYS A 125 46.26 -35.30 -15.50
CA LYS A 125 45.39 -36.23 -16.25
C LYS A 125 45.97 -36.54 -17.63
N GLN A 126 46.48 -35.53 -18.35
CA GLN A 126 47.15 -35.75 -19.63
C GLN A 126 48.39 -36.61 -19.47
N ILE A 127 49.28 -36.31 -18.51
CA ILE A 127 50.50 -37.09 -18.25
C ILE A 127 50.15 -38.50 -17.76
N VAL A 128 49.15 -38.68 -16.91
CA VAL A 128 48.67 -40.01 -16.46
C VAL A 128 48.06 -40.77 -17.63
N SER A 129 47.32 -40.11 -18.53
CA SER A 129 46.79 -40.74 -19.74
C SER A 129 47.90 -41.10 -20.73
N GLU A 130 48.90 -40.24 -20.92
CA GLU A 130 50.07 -40.52 -21.76
C GLU A 130 50.96 -41.61 -21.14
N TYR A 131 51.08 -41.67 -19.82
CA TYR A 131 51.82 -42.71 -19.11
C TYR A 131 51.07 -44.04 -19.12
N ALA A 132 49.74 -44.03 -19.00
CA ALA A 132 48.89 -45.21 -19.15
C ALA A 132 48.87 -45.71 -20.60
N GLU A 133 48.85 -44.81 -21.59
CA GLU A 133 49.01 -45.15 -23.00
C GLU A 133 50.40 -45.75 -23.26
N LYS A 134 51.49 -45.12 -22.80
CA LYS A 134 52.85 -45.66 -22.92
C LYS A 134 53.06 -46.98 -22.18
N GLN A 135 52.40 -47.20 -21.03
CA GLN A 135 52.44 -48.47 -20.30
C GLN A 135 51.60 -49.54 -21.01
N SER A 136 50.52 -49.16 -21.70
CA SER A 136 49.76 -50.04 -22.60
C SER A 136 50.54 -50.39 -23.87
N GLU A 137 51.36 -49.48 -24.38
CA GLU A 137 52.26 -49.73 -25.51
C GLU A 137 53.41 -50.66 -25.12
N LEU A 138 54.03 -50.48 -23.95
CA LEU A 138 55.07 -51.36 -23.42
C LEU A 138 54.54 -52.78 -23.11
N SER A 139 53.35 -52.90 -22.52
CA SER A 139 52.71 -54.21 -22.29
C SER A 139 52.18 -54.87 -23.57
N ALA A 140 51.91 -54.08 -24.62
CA ALA A 140 51.64 -54.58 -25.97
C ALA A 140 52.91 -54.97 -26.74
N GLU A 141 54.09 -54.44 -26.36
CA GLU A 141 55.41 -54.82 -26.89
C GLU A 141 55.99 -56.07 -26.21
N GLU A 142 55.65 -56.38 -24.96
CA GLU A 142 56.08 -57.59 -24.23
C GLU A 142 55.43 -58.93 -24.69
N ARG A 143 54.66 -58.92 -25.81
CA ARG A 143 54.23 -60.16 -26.50
C ARG A 143 54.83 -60.24 -27.91
N PRO A 144 56.11 -60.65 -28.05
CA PRO A 144 56.81 -60.60 -29.34
C PRO A 144 56.60 -61.85 -30.22
N GLU A 145 55.48 -62.58 -30.13
CA GLU A 145 55.40 -63.89 -30.79
C GLU A 145 54.21 -64.17 -31.73
N ARG A 146 53.31 -63.24 -32.07
CA ARG A 146 52.26 -63.58 -33.07
C ARG A 146 51.58 -62.48 -33.88
N LEU A 147 52.27 -61.39 -34.22
CA LEU A 147 51.76 -60.42 -35.21
C LEU A 147 52.92 -59.98 -36.12
N GLY A 148 52.91 -60.40 -37.39
CA GLY A 148 54.00 -60.19 -38.33
C GLY A 148 54.33 -58.72 -38.59
N ALA A 149 55.60 -58.42 -38.93
CA ALA A 149 56.14 -57.07 -39.15
C ALA A 149 55.26 -56.16 -40.05
N ALA A 150 54.53 -56.75 -41.00
CA ALA A 150 53.57 -56.04 -41.86
C ALA A 150 52.40 -55.41 -41.09
N GLN A 151 51.92 -56.04 -40.02
CA GLN A 151 50.80 -55.54 -39.22
C GLN A 151 51.23 -54.44 -38.24
N GLN A 152 52.46 -54.51 -37.71
CA GLN A 152 53.06 -53.42 -36.94
C GLN A 152 53.30 -52.18 -37.82
N HIS A 153 53.79 -52.36 -39.05
CA HIS A 153 53.94 -51.27 -40.02
C HIS A 153 52.57 -50.65 -40.38
N ARG A 154 51.54 -51.47 -40.64
CA ARG A 154 50.17 -50.97 -40.86
C ARG A 154 49.64 -50.13 -39.70
N ARG A 155 49.91 -50.53 -38.44
CA ARG A 155 49.52 -49.74 -37.26
C ARG A 155 50.28 -48.41 -37.18
N LYS A 156 51.60 -48.40 -37.44
CA LYS A 156 52.41 -47.17 -37.47
C LYS A 156 51.95 -46.21 -38.58
N VAL A 157 51.70 -46.72 -39.79
CA VAL A 157 51.17 -45.92 -40.91
C VAL A 157 49.78 -45.39 -40.60
N ALA A 158 48.89 -46.19 -39.99
CA ALA A 158 47.57 -45.71 -39.58
C ALA A 158 47.64 -44.62 -38.49
N SER A 159 48.56 -44.74 -37.53
CA SER A 159 48.81 -43.72 -36.50
C SER A 159 49.34 -42.42 -37.12
N LEU A 160 50.36 -42.50 -37.99
CA LEU A 160 50.90 -41.34 -38.70
C LEU A 160 49.85 -40.69 -39.62
N ASN A 161 49.06 -41.48 -40.34
CA ASN A 161 47.95 -40.95 -41.14
C ASN A 161 46.90 -40.26 -40.27
N LYS A 162 46.60 -40.79 -39.08
CA LYS A 162 45.69 -40.14 -38.11
C LYS A 162 46.28 -38.82 -37.61
N GLN A 163 47.58 -38.77 -37.32
CA GLN A 163 48.27 -37.53 -36.92
C GLN A 163 48.30 -36.50 -38.05
N ILE A 164 48.58 -36.91 -39.29
CA ILE A 164 48.52 -36.04 -40.46
C ILE A 164 47.11 -35.46 -40.60
N LEU A 165 46.08 -36.30 -40.51
CA LEU A 165 44.68 -35.89 -40.63
C LEU A 165 44.25 -34.94 -39.49
N GLN A 166 44.75 -35.14 -38.27
CA GLN A 166 44.56 -34.19 -37.16
C GLN A 166 45.27 -32.86 -37.40
N LYS A 167 46.52 -32.89 -37.90
CA LYS A 167 47.29 -31.67 -38.18
C LYS A 167 46.73 -30.90 -39.38
N THR A 168 46.23 -31.56 -40.41
CA THR A 168 45.55 -30.90 -41.53
C THR A 168 44.25 -30.25 -41.09
N LYS A 169 43.45 -30.91 -40.24
CA LYS A 169 42.26 -30.30 -39.64
C LYS A 169 42.58 -29.06 -38.81
N LEU A 170 43.63 -29.12 -37.98
CA LEU A 170 44.08 -27.95 -37.21
C LEU A 170 44.56 -26.81 -38.11
N LEU A 171 45.23 -27.13 -39.23
CA LEU A 171 45.64 -26.11 -40.21
C LEU A 171 44.44 -25.48 -40.92
N GLU A 172 43.44 -26.28 -41.32
CA GLU A 172 42.20 -25.78 -41.91
C GLU A 172 41.44 -24.87 -40.93
N GLU A 173 41.32 -25.28 -39.66
CA GLU A 173 40.70 -24.48 -38.60
C GLU A 173 41.47 -23.17 -38.34
N LEU A 174 42.80 -23.21 -38.30
CA LEU A 174 43.63 -22.01 -38.15
C LEU A 174 43.52 -21.10 -39.38
N GLN A 175 43.49 -21.66 -40.58
CA GLN A 175 43.33 -20.89 -41.80
C GLN A 175 41.96 -20.21 -41.87
N ALA A 176 40.89 -20.89 -41.46
CA ALA A 176 39.56 -20.29 -41.31
C ALA A 176 39.57 -19.14 -40.29
N LYS A 177 40.16 -19.35 -39.09
CA LYS A 177 40.29 -18.29 -38.06
C LYS A 177 41.09 -17.09 -38.57
N CYS A 178 42.18 -17.32 -39.31
CA CYS A 178 42.97 -16.24 -39.90
C CYS A 178 42.17 -15.46 -40.94
N ALA A 179 41.38 -16.14 -41.79
CA ALA A 179 40.51 -15.49 -42.76
C ALA A 179 39.41 -14.66 -42.07
N ASP A 180 38.77 -15.21 -41.03
CA ASP A 180 37.76 -14.50 -40.23
C ASP A 180 38.32 -13.27 -39.53
N LEU A 181 39.50 -13.41 -38.90
CA LEU A 181 40.19 -12.27 -38.26
C LEU A 181 40.61 -11.22 -39.29
N GLN A 182 41.04 -11.63 -40.48
CA GLN A 182 41.37 -10.71 -41.56
C GLN A 182 40.13 -9.96 -42.06
N ALA A 183 38.99 -10.63 -42.23
CA ALA A 183 37.71 -10.01 -42.56
C ALA A 183 37.32 -8.97 -41.51
N LYS A 184 37.30 -9.34 -40.22
CA LYS A 184 37.04 -8.42 -39.10
C LYS A 184 38.01 -7.23 -39.07
N CYS A 185 39.31 -7.44 -39.31
CA CYS A 185 40.28 -6.35 -39.40
C CYS A 185 39.99 -5.41 -40.57
N THR A 186 39.53 -5.92 -41.72
CA THR A 186 39.17 -5.06 -42.86
C THR A 186 37.88 -4.27 -42.60
N GLU A 187 36.89 -4.86 -41.94
CA GLU A 187 35.66 -4.16 -41.51
C GLU A 187 35.95 -3.09 -40.46
N ALA A 188 36.78 -3.40 -39.45
CA ALA A 188 37.24 -2.44 -38.45
C ALA A 188 38.02 -1.28 -39.10
N LYS A 189 38.82 -1.53 -40.14
CA LYS A 189 39.51 -0.47 -40.88
C LYS A 189 38.53 0.41 -41.65
N LYS A 190 37.51 -0.17 -42.29
CA LYS A 190 36.47 0.59 -43.01
C LYS A 190 35.69 1.49 -42.06
N THR A 191 35.18 0.93 -40.97
CA THR A 191 34.45 1.70 -39.93
C THR A 191 35.32 2.80 -39.34
N LEU A 192 36.61 2.54 -39.08
CA LEU A 192 37.54 3.57 -38.63
C LEU A 192 37.69 4.70 -39.64
N THR A 193 37.79 4.40 -40.94
CA THR A 193 37.88 5.45 -41.98
C THR A 193 36.59 6.25 -42.11
N GLU A 194 35.43 5.60 -41.96
CA GLU A 194 34.12 6.27 -41.97
C GLU A 194 33.97 7.24 -40.79
N VAL A 195 34.27 6.77 -39.57
CA VAL A 195 34.24 7.59 -38.35
C VAL A 195 35.21 8.77 -38.45
N LYS A 196 36.43 8.55 -38.96
CA LYS A 196 37.39 9.65 -39.20
C LYS A 196 36.83 10.69 -40.17
N SER A 197 36.27 10.25 -41.29
CA SER A 197 35.68 11.16 -42.28
C SER A 197 34.47 11.93 -41.73
N TYR A 198 33.72 11.34 -40.79
CA TYR A 198 32.61 12.00 -40.12
C TYR A 198 33.09 13.01 -39.08
N SER A 199 34.12 12.65 -38.29
CA SER A 199 34.78 13.57 -37.37
C SER A 199 35.30 14.81 -38.10
N GLU A 200 36.00 14.64 -39.22
CA GLU A 200 36.50 15.77 -40.02
C GLU A 200 35.39 16.67 -40.58
N LYS A 201 34.21 16.12 -40.84
CA LYS A 201 33.03 16.91 -41.26
C LYS A 201 32.49 17.71 -40.07
N LEU A 202 32.34 17.07 -38.90
CA LEU A 202 31.93 17.75 -37.67
C LEU A 202 32.89 18.87 -37.30
N ASP A 203 34.20 18.65 -37.40
CA ASP A 203 35.21 19.66 -37.10
C ASP A 203 35.08 20.89 -38.02
N LYS A 204 34.76 20.67 -39.31
CA LYS A 204 34.49 21.76 -40.27
C LYS A 204 33.20 22.52 -39.94
N GLU A 205 32.14 21.81 -39.56
CA GLU A 205 30.87 22.42 -39.14
C GLU A 205 31.04 23.21 -37.85
N LEU A 206 31.78 22.68 -36.86
CA LEU A 206 32.12 23.37 -35.61
C LEU A 206 32.94 24.63 -35.89
N ALA A 207 33.97 24.54 -36.73
CA ALA A 207 34.75 25.71 -37.11
C ALA A 207 33.89 26.79 -37.81
N ALA A 208 32.96 26.37 -38.68
CA ALA A 208 32.03 27.31 -39.31
C ALA A 208 31.12 27.98 -38.27
N LEU A 209 30.58 27.24 -37.30
CA LEU A 209 29.76 27.80 -36.22
C LEU A 209 30.55 28.75 -35.31
N GLU A 210 31.81 28.44 -35.01
CA GLU A 210 32.68 29.30 -34.18
C GLU A 210 32.96 30.64 -34.87
N THR A 211 33.14 30.65 -36.20
CA THR A 211 33.27 31.92 -36.95
C THR A 211 32.00 32.76 -36.88
N ILE A 212 30.81 32.14 -36.92
CA ILE A 212 29.52 32.84 -36.78
C ILE A 212 29.35 33.37 -35.35
N GLU A 213 29.74 32.59 -34.32
CA GLU A 213 29.70 33.03 -32.93
C GLU A 213 30.62 34.23 -32.69
N SER A 214 31.81 34.24 -33.29
CA SER A 214 32.77 35.35 -33.16
C SER A 214 32.28 36.66 -33.80
N GLN A 215 31.37 36.58 -34.77
CA GLN A 215 30.76 37.74 -35.44
C GLN A 215 29.54 38.29 -34.69
N ALA A 216 28.97 37.53 -33.77
CA ALA A 216 27.80 37.93 -33.01
C ALA A 216 28.16 38.76 -31.77
N ASP A 217 27.27 39.68 -31.39
CA ASP A 217 27.45 40.52 -30.21
C ASP A 217 27.48 39.67 -28.92
N SER A 218 28.65 39.65 -28.26
CA SER A 218 28.89 38.84 -27.05
C SER A 218 27.89 39.12 -25.93
N SER A 219 27.42 40.37 -25.78
CA SER A 219 26.42 40.76 -24.78
C SER A 219 25.03 40.18 -25.06
N ILE A 220 24.62 40.13 -26.32
CA ILE A 220 23.35 39.54 -26.76
C ILE A 220 23.39 38.02 -26.55
N LEU A 221 24.52 37.38 -26.87
CA LEU A 221 24.71 35.94 -26.62
C LEU A 221 24.67 35.59 -25.14
N GLN A 222 25.27 36.40 -24.26
CA GLN A 222 25.19 36.20 -22.81
C GLN A 222 23.75 36.34 -22.30
N SER A 223 23.00 37.32 -22.79
CA SER A 223 21.58 37.50 -22.46
C SER A 223 20.73 36.31 -22.93
N LEU A 224 20.94 35.85 -24.17
CA LEU A 224 20.28 34.65 -24.70
C LEU A 224 20.60 33.40 -23.89
N ARG A 225 21.87 33.18 -23.52
CA ARG A 225 22.26 32.07 -22.65
C ARG A 225 21.57 32.12 -21.29
N ALA A 226 21.51 33.31 -20.67
CA ALA A 226 20.81 33.50 -19.41
C ALA A 226 19.30 33.23 -19.53
N LEU A 227 18.67 33.72 -20.61
CA LEU A 227 17.24 33.49 -20.88
C LEU A 227 16.94 32.01 -21.15
N VAL A 228 17.79 31.31 -21.91
CA VAL A 228 17.64 29.87 -22.16
C VAL A 228 17.83 29.08 -20.86
N ALA A 229 18.85 29.38 -20.06
CA ALA A 229 19.06 28.74 -18.77
C ALA A 229 17.87 28.97 -17.82
N MET A 230 17.32 30.19 -17.80
CA MET A 230 16.12 30.51 -17.02
C MET A 230 14.89 29.76 -17.55
N ASN A 231 14.73 29.66 -18.87
CA ASN A 231 13.60 28.94 -19.48
C ASN A 231 13.65 27.44 -19.17
N GLU A 232 14.82 26.81 -19.28
CA GLU A 232 15.00 25.40 -18.91
C GLU A 232 14.77 25.18 -17.40
N ASN A 233 15.25 26.09 -16.55
CA ASN A 233 14.96 26.02 -15.12
C ASN A 233 13.46 26.16 -14.82
N LEU A 234 12.75 27.08 -15.49
CA LEU A 234 11.31 27.23 -15.33
C LEU A 234 10.55 25.98 -15.82
N LYS A 235 10.98 25.35 -16.91
CA LYS A 235 10.41 24.07 -17.37
C LYS A 235 10.62 22.95 -16.35
N SER A 236 11.82 22.85 -15.76
CA SER A 236 12.10 21.87 -14.70
C SER A 236 11.17 22.09 -13.50
N GLN A 237 11.06 23.33 -13.04
CA GLN A 237 10.18 23.70 -11.92
C GLN A 237 8.70 23.43 -12.23
N GLU A 238 8.23 23.70 -13.46
CA GLU A 238 6.86 23.38 -13.87
C GLU A 238 6.63 21.86 -13.88
N GLN A 239 7.59 21.08 -14.37
CA GLN A 239 7.50 19.62 -14.39
C GLN A 239 7.48 19.03 -12.97
N GLU A 240 8.36 19.51 -12.10
CA GLU A 240 8.42 19.13 -10.68
C GLU A 240 7.12 19.52 -9.95
N PHE A 241 6.62 20.73 -10.18
CA PHE A 241 5.36 21.19 -9.58
C PHE A 241 4.17 20.35 -10.05
N LYS A 242 4.11 20.01 -11.35
CA LYS A 242 3.08 19.10 -11.89
C LYS A 242 3.21 17.69 -11.32
N ALA A 243 4.43 17.19 -11.10
CA ALA A 243 4.67 15.90 -10.48
C ALA A 243 4.19 15.90 -9.03
N HIS A 244 4.59 16.89 -8.25
CA HIS A 244 4.14 17.07 -6.86
C HIS A 244 2.61 17.19 -6.76
N CYS A 245 1.96 17.97 -7.63
CA CYS A 245 0.50 18.06 -7.65
C CYS A 245 -0.17 16.71 -7.98
N ARG A 246 0.41 15.89 -8.87
CA ARG A 246 -0.11 14.55 -9.16
C ARG A 246 0.05 13.62 -7.97
N GLU A 247 1.22 13.63 -7.32
CA GLU A 247 1.50 12.82 -6.12
C GLU A 247 0.55 13.19 -4.97
N GLU A 248 0.37 14.48 -4.68
CA GLU A 248 -0.57 14.92 -3.63
C GLU A 248 -2.02 14.61 -4.00
N MET A 249 -2.41 14.69 -5.27
CA MET A 249 -3.73 14.26 -5.73
C MET A 249 -3.94 12.76 -5.51
N GLU A 250 -2.98 11.92 -5.89
CA GLU A 250 -3.02 10.47 -5.66
C GLU A 250 -3.06 10.14 -4.17
N ARG A 251 -2.26 10.83 -3.35
CA ARG A 251 -2.26 10.70 -1.89
C ARG A 251 -3.61 11.06 -1.29
N LEU A 252 -4.22 12.16 -1.70
CA LEU A 252 -5.54 12.57 -1.22
C LEU A 252 -6.63 11.60 -1.68
N GLN A 253 -6.54 11.09 -2.91
CA GLN A 253 -7.47 10.06 -3.42
C GLN A 253 -7.35 8.77 -2.60
N GLN A 254 -6.13 8.31 -2.33
CA GLN A 254 -5.88 7.16 -1.46
C GLN A 254 -6.41 7.40 -0.04
N ASN A 255 -6.21 8.59 0.54
CA ASN A 255 -6.78 8.92 1.85
C ASN A 255 -8.32 8.88 1.82
N ILE A 256 -8.95 9.38 0.76
CA ILE A 256 -10.41 9.31 0.60
C ILE A 256 -10.87 7.85 0.47
N GLU A 257 -10.15 7.02 -0.27
CA GLU A 257 -10.46 5.59 -0.41
C GLU A 257 -10.29 4.85 0.92
N ASN A 258 -9.21 5.13 1.65
CA ASN A 258 -8.98 4.58 2.99
C ASN A 258 -10.07 5.02 3.96
N LEU A 259 -10.45 6.30 3.99
CA LEU A 259 -11.55 6.79 4.83
C LEU A 259 -12.90 6.18 4.43
N LYS A 260 -13.13 5.91 3.14
CA LYS A 260 -14.32 5.19 2.68
C LYS A 260 -14.28 3.72 3.11
N ALA A 261 -13.11 3.08 3.05
CA ALA A 261 -12.93 1.70 3.50
C ALA A 261 -13.10 1.60 5.01
N GLU A 262 -12.49 2.51 5.79
CA GLU A 262 -12.72 2.67 7.23
C GLU A 262 -14.19 2.92 7.52
N ALA A 263 -14.90 3.80 6.80
CA ALA A 263 -16.35 3.97 7.00
C ALA A 263 -17.19 2.72 6.66
N VAL A 264 -16.66 1.81 5.84
CA VAL A 264 -17.29 0.52 5.52
C VAL A 264 -16.92 -0.56 6.54
N GLU A 265 -15.69 -0.56 7.07
CA GLU A 265 -15.23 -1.44 8.15
C GLU A 265 -15.76 -1.01 9.53
N ASP A 266 -16.00 0.29 9.75
CA ASP A 266 -16.88 0.89 10.77
C ASP A 266 -18.37 0.51 10.53
N GLY A 267 -18.62 -0.63 9.89
CA GLY A 267 -19.76 -1.47 10.21
C GLY A 267 -19.89 -1.75 11.72
N GLU A 268 -18.81 -1.57 12.49
CA GLU A 268 -18.86 -1.48 13.96
C GLU A 268 -19.55 -0.21 14.50
N GLU A 269 -19.74 0.87 13.72
CA GLU A 269 -20.69 1.95 14.06
C GLU A 269 -22.13 1.60 13.61
N GLN A 270 -22.29 0.75 12.59
CA GLN A 270 -23.63 0.26 12.21
C GLN A 270 -24.26 -0.62 13.28
N GLU A 271 -23.50 -1.45 14.00
CA GLU A 271 -24.02 -2.25 15.12
C GLU A 271 -24.56 -1.40 16.29
N PRO A 272 -23.84 -0.42 16.88
CA PRO A 272 -24.36 0.48 17.90
C PRO A 272 -25.45 1.38 17.33
N ASN A 273 -25.38 1.85 16.08
CA ASN A 273 -26.49 2.59 15.46
C ASN A 273 -27.75 1.71 15.31
N LYS A 274 -27.62 0.43 14.95
CA LYS A 274 -28.74 -0.52 14.93
C LYS A 274 -29.29 -0.76 16.34
N ILE A 275 -28.43 -0.90 17.35
CA ILE A 275 -28.85 -1.04 18.75
C ILE A 275 -29.57 0.22 19.23
N ILE A 276 -29.06 1.41 18.92
CA ILE A 276 -29.70 2.70 19.22
C ILE A 276 -31.04 2.81 18.51
N GLU A 277 -31.14 2.42 17.24
CA GLU A 277 -32.41 2.40 16.52
C GLU A 277 -33.42 1.42 17.13
N GLN A 278 -32.97 0.23 17.52
CA GLN A 278 -33.82 -0.75 18.19
C GLN A 278 -34.32 -0.21 19.53
N GLN A 279 -33.42 0.35 20.34
CA GLN A 279 -33.77 1.00 21.61
C GLN A 279 -34.77 2.14 21.39
N TYR A 280 -34.52 3.02 20.41
CA TYR A 280 -35.42 4.10 20.04
C TYR A 280 -36.81 3.60 19.64
N LYS A 281 -36.89 2.54 18.82
CA LYS A 281 -38.16 1.91 18.44
C LYS A 281 -38.91 1.37 19.67
N THR A 282 -38.22 0.66 20.56
CA THR A 282 -38.84 0.12 21.78
C THR A 282 -39.34 1.22 22.73
N GLU A 283 -38.56 2.29 22.91
CA GLU A 283 -38.97 3.44 23.74
C GLU A 283 -40.14 4.21 23.12
N LYS A 284 -40.15 4.36 21.78
CA LYS A 284 -41.28 4.96 21.07
C LYS A 284 -42.56 4.16 21.25
N ASP A 285 -42.49 2.83 21.20
CA ASP A 285 -43.65 1.96 21.45
C ASP A 285 -44.12 2.02 22.90
N LYS A 286 -43.18 2.06 23.87
CA LYS A 286 -43.51 2.27 25.29
C LYS A 286 -44.21 3.61 25.50
N LEU A 287 -43.70 4.69 24.90
CA LEU A 287 -44.32 6.01 24.96
C LEU A 287 -45.74 6.00 24.38
N GLN A 288 -45.94 5.32 23.25
CA GLN A 288 -47.28 5.20 22.65
C GLN A 288 -48.25 4.44 23.56
N LYS A 289 -47.80 3.34 24.20
CA LYS A 289 -48.60 2.61 25.21
C LYS A 289 -48.95 3.50 26.41
N ILE A 290 -48.00 4.28 26.93
CA ILE A 290 -48.24 5.21 28.04
C ILE A 290 -49.25 6.30 27.63
N ARG A 291 -49.13 6.87 26.43
CA ARG A 291 -50.11 7.85 25.92
C ARG A 291 -51.52 7.26 25.83
N LEU A 292 -51.67 6.00 25.40
CA LEU A 292 -52.96 5.31 25.37
C LEU A 292 -53.52 5.08 26.78
N LEU A 293 -52.69 4.67 27.73
CA LEU A 293 -53.09 4.52 29.13
C LEU A 293 -53.53 5.86 29.74
N LEU A 294 -52.79 6.93 29.48
CA LEU A 294 -53.14 8.28 29.91
C LEU A 294 -54.49 8.71 29.32
N ALA A 295 -54.71 8.50 28.01
CA ALA A 295 -55.98 8.81 27.36
C ALA A 295 -57.14 8.02 27.98
N ARG A 296 -56.94 6.75 28.34
CA ARG A 296 -57.93 5.94 29.06
C ARG A 296 -58.24 6.50 30.44
N ARG A 297 -57.21 6.84 31.23
CA ARG A 297 -57.40 7.47 32.55
C ARG A 297 -58.12 8.82 32.45
N ASN A 298 -57.79 9.64 31.47
CA ASN A 298 -58.48 10.91 31.24
C ASN A 298 -59.97 10.71 30.90
N ARG A 299 -60.33 9.68 30.13
CA ARG A 299 -61.73 9.33 29.90
C ARG A 299 -62.43 8.88 31.19
N GLU A 300 -61.77 8.05 31.99
CA GLU A 300 -62.29 7.62 33.30
C GLU A 300 -62.53 8.83 34.23
N ILE A 301 -61.58 9.77 34.29
CA ILE A 301 -61.70 11.02 35.06
C ILE A 301 -62.89 11.85 34.55
N ALA A 302 -63.03 12.03 33.23
CA ALA A 302 -64.14 12.79 32.66
C ALA A 302 -65.51 12.17 32.97
N ILE A 303 -65.60 10.83 32.96
CA ILE A 303 -66.83 10.11 33.35
C ILE A 303 -67.12 10.33 34.84
N LEU A 304 -66.09 10.24 35.70
CA LEU A 304 -66.26 10.48 37.14
C LEU A 304 -66.67 11.93 37.42
N GLN A 305 -66.09 12.91 36.74
CA GLN A 305 -66.49 14.31 36.84
C GLN A 305 -67.97 14.49 36.49
N ARG A 306 -68.44 13.92 35.37
CA ARG A 306 -69.88 13.95 35.03
C ARG A 306 -70.75 13.32 36.11
N LYS A 307 -70.34 12.19 36.67
CA LYS A 307 -71.08 11.55 37.78
C LYS A 307 -71.10 12.41 39.05
N ILE A 308 -70.04 13.18 39.30
CA ILE A 308 -70.00 14.13 40.42
C ILE A 308 -70.95 15.29 40.13
N ASP A 309 -70.95 15.82 38.91
CA ASP A 309 -71.83 16.93 38.50
C ASP A 309 -73.32 16.54 38.48
N GLU A 310 -73.63 15.26 38.25
CA GLU A 310 -75.00 14.72 38.32
C GLU A 310 -75.57 14.70 39.76
N VAL A 311 -74.71 14.76 40.78
CA VAL A 311 -75.14 14.76 42.19
C VAL A 311 -75.30 16.20 42.66
N PRO A 312 -76.53 16.64 43.02
CA PRO A 312 -76.75 18.01 43.49
C PRO A 312 -75.90 18.31 44.72
N SER A 313 -75.24 19.47 44.67
CA SER A 313 -74.45 19.98 45.78
C SER A 313 -75.33 20.25 47.01
N ARG A 314 -74.67 20.33 48.18
CA ARG A 314 -75.34 20.70 49.44
C ARG A 314 -76.12 22.02 49.33
N ALA A 315 -75.62 22.97 48.55
CA ALA A 315 -76.28 24.25 48.31
C ALA A 315 -77.56 24.08 47.46
N GLU A 316 -77.49 23.32 46.37
CA GLU A 316 -78.65 23.02 45.51
C GLU A 316 -79.73 22.24 46.26
N LEU A 317 -79.36 21.24 47.07
CA LEU A 317 -80.31 20.52 47.94
C LEU A 317 -81.03 21.47 48.91
N THR A 318 -80.30 22.43 49.48
CA THR A 318 -80.89 23.43 50.38
C THR A 318 -81.86 24.34 49.63
N GLN A 319 -81.52 24.71 48.39
CA GLN A 319 -82.41 25.50 47.53
C GLN A 319 -83.67 24.72 47.16
N TYR A 320 -83.55 23.45 46.75
CA TYR A 320 -84.69 22.60 46.48
C TYR A 320 -85.58 22.43 47.70
N GLN A 321 -85.01 22.22 48.89
CA GLN A 321 -85.79 22.10 50.12
C GLN A 321 -86.59 23.38 50.42
N LYS A 322 -85.97 24.56 50.33
CA LYS A 322 -86.68 25.83 50.49
C LYS A 322 -87.82 25.96 49.48
N ARG A 323 -87.54 25.64 48.21
CA ARG A 323 -88.53 25.70 47.14
C ARG A 323 -89.69 24.72 47.35
N PHE A 324 -89.41 23.51 47.84
CA PHE A 324 -90.45 22.53 48.18
C PHE A 324 -91.36 23.02 49.31
N ILE A 325 -90.78 23.61 50.36
CA ILE A 325 -91.54 24.19 51.47
C ILE A 325 -92.41 25.34 50.98
N GLU A 326 -91.85 26.27 50.19
CA GLU A 326 -92.61 27.38 49.58
C GLU A 326 -93.78 26.87 48.73
N LEU A 327 -93.53 25.87 47.88
CA LEU A 327 -94.55 25.29 47.00
C LEU A 327 -95.65 24.59 47.81
N TYR A 328 -95.28 23.85 48.86
CA TYR A 328 -96.23 23.19 49.75
C TYR A 328 -97.11 24.19 50.52
N ILE A 329 -96.52 25.25 51.08
CA ILE A 329 -97.27 26.32 51.76
C ILE A 329 -98.20 27.03 50.77
N SER A 330 -97.75 27.28 49.55
CA SER A 330 -98.58 27.91 48.52
C SER A 330 -99.77 27.02 48.11
N ALA A 331 -99.54 25.72 47.93
CA ALA A 331 -100.58 24.75 47.59
C ALA A 331 -101.61 24.60 48.71
N THR A 332 -101.16 24.39 49.96
CA THR A 332 -102.04 24.29 51.13
C THR A 332 -102.83 25.57 51.37
N HIS A 333 -102.23 26.75 51.18
CA HIS A 333 -102.94 28.02 51.27
C HIS A 333 -104.03 28.15 50.19
N LYS A 334 -103.75 27.70 48.96
CA LYS A 334 -104.72 27.69 47.86
C LYS A 334 -105.90 26.76 48.17
N GLU A 335 -105.64 25.54 48.65
CA GLU A 335 -106.68 24.59 49.07
C GLU A 335 -107.50 25.15 50.23
N THR A 336 -106.84 25.69 51.26
CA THR A 336 -107.50 26.30 52.42
C THR A 336 -108.42 27.45 51.99
N LYS A 337 -107.97 28.31 51.07
CA LYS A 337 -108.79 29.39 50.51
C LYS A 337 -110.01 28.85 49.75
N GLN A 338 -109.86 27.74 49.01
CA GLN A 338 -110.98 27.07 48.35
C GLN A 338 -111.98 26.53 49.37
N PHE A 339 -111.52 25.87 50.44
CA PHE A 339 -112.39 25.38 51.52
C PHE A 339 -113.12 26.51 52.24
N PHE A 340 -112.45 27.62 52.56
CA PHE A 340 -113.10 28.79 53.17
C PHE A 340 -114.15 29.41 52.25
N THR A 341 -113.85 29.52 50.96
CA THR A 341 -114.82 30.02 49.98
C THR A 341 -116.05 29.11 49.94
N LEU A 342 -115.84 27.78 49.90
CA LEU A 342 -116.94 26.82 49.91
C LEU A 342 -117.76 26.91 51.21
N TYR A 343 -117.10 26.96 52.37
CA TYR A 343 -117.74 27.10 53.67
C TYR A 343 -118.62 28.35 53.72
N ASN A 344 -118.08 29.51 53.36
CA ASN A 344 -118.83 30.77 53.35
C ASN A 344 -120.05 30.69 52.41
N THR A 345 -119.90 30.09 51.21
CA THR A 345 -121.05 29.92 50.30
C THR A 345 -122.12 28.97 50.83
N LEU A 346 -121.74 27.94 51.60
CA LEU A 346 -122.69 27.02 52.23
C LEU A 346 -123.37 27.66 53.43
N ASP A 347 -122.65 28.48 54.20
CA ASP A 347 -123.18 29.24 55.33
C ASP A 347 -124.19 30.29 54.86
N ASP A 348 -123.86 31.05 53.80
CA ASP A 348 -124.81 31.98 53.17
C ASP A 348 -126.09 31.25 52.76
N LYS A 349 -125.97 30.08 52.10
CA LYS A 349 -127.12 29.24 51.74
C LYS A 349 -127.91 28.76 52.95
N LYS A 350 -127.24 28.34 54.03
CA LYS A 350 -127.90 27.95 55.29
C LYS A 350 -128.72 29.10 55.86
N VAL A 351 -128.15 30.31 55.90
CA VAL A 351 -128.86 31.52 56.35
C VAL A 351 -130.06 31.84 55.47
N TYR A 352 -129.95 31.69 54.14
CA TYR A 352 -131.11 31.86 53.24
C TYR A 352 -132.21 30.83 53.52
N LEU A 353 -131.85 29.55 53.67
CA LEU A 353 -132.81 28.48 54.01
C LEU A 353 -133.45 28.71 55.39
N GLU A 354 -132.69 29.15 56.39
CA GLU A 354 -133.23 29.51 57.71
C GLU A 354 -134.24 30.66 57.60
N LYS A 355 -133.99 31.66 56.77
CA LYS A 355 -134.97 32.74 56.48
C LYS A 355 -136.22 32.20 55.81
N GLU A 356 -136.09 31.28 54.85
CA GLU A 356 -137.24 30.63 54.21
C GLU A 356 -138.06 29.80 55.21
N VAL A 357 -137.40 29.01 56.07
CA VAL A 357 -138.05 28.25 57.14
C VAL A 357 -138.76 29.18 58.12
N ASN A 358 -138.10 30.25 58.56
CA ASN A 358 -138.72 31.25 59.44
C ASN A 358 -139.93 31.94 58.79
N LEU A 359 -139.85 32.23 57.49
CA LEU A 359 -140.98 32.76 56.73
C LEU A 359 -142.14 31.75 56.66
N LEU A 360 -141.84 30.48 56.35
CA LEU A 360 -142.84 29.41 56.33
C LEU A 360 -143.50 29.22 57.70
N ASN A 361 -142.73 29.24 58.79
CA ASN A 361 -143.24 29.20 60.15
C ASN A 361 -144.12 30.42 60.45
N SER A 362 -143.69 31.62 60.08
CA SER A 362 -144.49 32.84 60.26
C SER A 362 -145.81 32.79 59.48
N ILE A 363 -145.81 32.22 58.26
CA ILE A 363 -147.04 31.99 57.49
C ILE A 363 -147.93 30.96 58.20
N HIS A 364 -147.35 29.85 58.65
CA HIS A 364 -148.05 28.79 59.37
C HIS A 364 -148.71 29.28 60.67
N ASP A 365 -147.98 30.07 61.46
CA ASP A 365 -148.49 30.67 62.69
C ASP A 365 -149.65 31.65 62.42
N ASN A 366 -149.61 32.38 61.30
CA ASN A 366 -150.69 33.27 60.87
C ASN A 366 -151.97 32.50 60.49
N PHE A 367 -151.85 31.26 59.99
CA PHE A 367 -153.01 30.38 59.74
C PHE A 367 -153.54 29.70 61.00
N HIS A 368 -152.77 29.70 62.10
CA HIS A 368 -153.16 29.13 63.39
C HIS A 368 -153.68 30.19 64.40
N GLN A 369 -153.69 31.46 64.02
CA GLN A 369 -154.50 32.54 64.60
C GLN A 369 -155.84 32.67 63.85
#